data_AF-A0A2D4F4W3-F1
#
_entry.id   AF-A0A2D4F4W3-F1
#
_cell.length_a   1.000
_cell.length_b   1.000
_cell.length_c   1.000
_cell.angle_alpha   90.00
_cell.angle_beta   90.00
_cell.angle_gamma   90.00
#
_symmetry.space_group_name_H-M   'P 1'
#
loop_
_entity.id
_entity.type
_entity.pdbx_description
1 polymer ?
#
loop_
_entity_poly.entity_id
_entity_poly.type
_entity_poly.pdbx_seq_one_letter_code
_entity_poly.pdbx_strand_id
1 'polypeptide(L)'
;MCSFNWDILFFLKIFSLCIMPEFLYAQNTCPEISQQLLKYGFHRDLLIRVDLGIVDKGLESCRLAIKVHLPRGLYVDPYELKSLQQHNLTEALVIADEVDLEVPEYLATDSSVLVYMKPDPKCITCFKALLPLHCRYYRPSESNGKIPVVLQNPEIMIHCQKTVFSVNCLKETETEAPCSQNNLA
;
A
#
# COMPACT_ATOMS: atom_id res chain seq x y z
N MET A 1 76.17 5.14 -39.53
CA MET A 1 76.24 4.36 -38.28
C MET A 1 75.64 5.21 -37.18
N CYS A 2 74.63 4.66 -36.51
CA CYS A 2 73.82 5.29 -35.48
C CYS A 2 74.64 5.66 -34.24
N SER A 3 74.33 6.81 -33.65
CA SER A 3 74.40 6.97 -32.20
C SER A 3 73.53 8.14 -31.79
N PHE A 4 72.46 7.87 -31.05
CA PHE A 4 71.82 8.85 -30.18
C PHE A 4 71.32 8.12 -28.93
N ASN A 5 72.05 8.34 -27.85
CA ASN A 5 71.67 8.19 -26.45
C ASN A 5 71.61 9.65 -25.95
N TRP A 6 70.63 10.16 -25.21
CA TRP A 6 70.33 9.83 -23.82
C TRP A 6 69.06 10.59 -23.39
N ASP A 7 68.31 9.97 -22.48
CA ASP A 7 67.43 10.49 -21.43
C ASP A 7 66.96 11.96 -21.44
N ILE A 8 65.63 12.17 -21.28
CA ILE A 8 65.03 13.22 -20.43
C ILE A 8 63.54 12.88 -20.19
N LEU A 9 63.29 12.38 -18.99
CA LEU A 9 62.22 12.76 -18.05
C LEU A 9 60.74 12.70 -18.51
N PHE A 10 60.05 11.69 -17.96
CA PHE A 10 58.89 11.89 -17.08
C PHE A 10 57.78 12.81 -17.62
N PHE A 11 57.16 12.45 -18.75
CA PHE A 11 55.82 12.96 -19.03
C PHE A 11 54.81 12.23 -18.13
N LEU A 12 54.32 12.96 -17.13
CA LEU A 12 53.24 12.60 -16.21
C LEU A 12 52.13 11.82 -16.93
N LYS A 13 52.11 10.50 -16.79
CA LYS A 13 50.87 9.71 -16.87
C LYS A 13 50.23 9.67 -15.48
N ILE A 14 49.71 10.82 -15.04
CA ILE A 14 48.64 10.81 -14.04
C ILE A 14 47.35 10.80 -14.86
N PHE A 15 46.98 9.61 -15.33
CA PHE A 15 45.61 9.35 -15.75
C PHE A 15 44.81 9.39 -14.46
N SER A 16 44.30 10.58 -14.12
CA SER A 16 43.40 10.78 -13.00
C SER A 16 42.15 9.95 -13.26
N LEU A 17 42.14 8.74 -12.73
CA LEU A 17 40.94 7.95 -12.56
C LEU A 17 40.12 8.72 -11.50
N CYS A 18 39.38 9.72 -11.96
CA CYS A 18 38.27 10.27 -11.19
C CYS A 18 37.24 9.15 -11.11
N ILE A 19 37.41 8.26 -10.12
CA ILE A 19 36.35 7.42 -9.61
C ILE A 19 35.33 8.43 -9.08
N MET A 20 34.35 8.78 -9.91
CA MET A 20 33.14 9.44 -9.43
C MET A 20 32.56 8.46 -8.40
N PRO A 21 32.51 8.82 -7.11
CA PRO A 21 31.75 8.01 -6.18
C PRO A 21 30.33 8.02 -6.74
N GLU A 22 29.79 6.85 -7.07
CA GLU A 22 28.35 6.71 -7.16
C GLU A 22 27.82 7.08 -5.77
N PHE A 23 27.43 8.34 -5.61
CA PHE A 23 26.69 8.79 -4.46
C PHE A 23 25.35 8.07 -4.52
N LEU A 24 25.27 6.90 -3.89
CA LEU A 24 24.03 6.27 -3.51
C LEU A 24 23.36 7.19 -2.49
N TYR A 25 22.55 8.14 -2.97
CA TYR A 25 21.62 8.86 -2.12
C TYR A 25 20.57 7.86 -1.63
N ALA A 26 20.76 7.34 -0.42
CA ALA A 26 19.70 6.66 0.30
C ALA A 26 18.66 7.72 0.70
N GLN A 27 17.65 7.90 -0.14
CA GLN A 27 16.52 8.74 0.22
C GLN A 27 15.66 7.96 1.23
N ASN A 28 15.77 8.33 2.51
CA ASN A 28 14.95 7.76 3.57
C ASN A 28 13.54 8.35 3.49
N THR A 29 12.74 7.90 2.54
CA THR A 29 11.33 8.31 2.40
C THR A 29 10.44 7.29 3.10
N CYS A 30 9.57 7.74 4.01
CA CYS A 30 8.56 6.88 4.60
C CYS A 30 7.40 6.69 3.62
N PRO A 31 6.67 5.56 3.67
CA PRO A 31 5.48 5.36 2.86
C PRO A 31 4.43 6.45 3.12
N GLU A 32 3.90 7.04 2.06
CA GLU A 32 2.77 7.97 2.13
C GLU A 32 1.48 7.24 1.76
N ILE A 33 0.42 7.46 2.52
CA ILE A 33 -0.89 6.88 2.27
C ILE A 33 -1.93 7.95 1.98
N SER A 34 -2.74 7.71 0.95
CA SER A 34 -3.88 8.55 0.63
C SER A 34 -5.13 7.70 0.46
N GLN A 35 -6.26 8.24 0.91
CA GLN A 35 -7.58 7.64 0.78
C GLN A 35 -8.50 8.62 0.08
N GLN A 36 -9.28 8.12 -0.88
CA GLN A 36 -10.26 8.90 -1.61
C GLN A 36 -11.57 8.13 -1.73
N LEU A 37 -12.68 8.73 -1.30
CA LEU A 37 -14.02 8.21 -1.54
C LEU A 37 -14.51 8.65 -2.92
N LEU A 38 -14.91 7.67 -3.72
CA LEU A 38 -15.51 7.84 -5.04
C LEU A 38 -17.01 7.49 -4.99
N LYS A 39 -17.74 7.91 -6.03
CA LYS A 39 -19.21 7.76 -6.15
C LYS A 39 -19.98 8.53 -5.05
N TYR A 40 -21.32 8.46 -5.11
CA TYR A 40 -22.24 9.11 -4.18
C TYR A 40 -23.30 8.12 -3.67
N GLY A 41 -23.99 8.48 -2.59
CA GLY A 41 -25.00 7.63 -1.97
C GLY A 41 -24.41 6.70 -0.91
N PHE A 42 -25.11 5.58 -0.68
CA PHE A 42 -24.80 4.58 0.33
C PHE A 42 -23.78 3.54 -0.15
N HIS A 43 -23.61 3.38 -1.46
CA HIS A 43 -22.58 2.53 -2.05
C HIS A 43 -21.48 3.42 -2.65
N ARG A 44 -20.25 3.28 -2.15
CA ARG A 44 -19.09 4.08 -2.53
C ARG A 44 -17.89 3.19 -2.79
N ASP A 45 -16.89 3.71 -3.51
CA ASP A 45 -15.60 3.04 -3.61
C ASP A 45 -14.55 3.82 -2.82
N LEU A 46 -13.82 3.13 -1.97
CA LEU A 46 -12.62 3.66 -1.33
C LEU A 46 -11.40 3.31 -2.17
N LEU A 47 -10.81 4.33 -2.80
CA LEU A 47 -9.52 4.23 -3.44
C LEU A 47 -8.43 4.50 -2.39
N ILE A 48 -7.65 3.47 -2.05
CA ILE A 48 -6.44 3.63 -1.26
C ILE A 48 -5.22 3.60 -2.19
N ARG A 49 -4.30 4.55 -1.99
CA ARG A 49 -2.98 4.53 -2.62
C ARG A 49 -1.89 4.61 -1.56
N VAL A 50 -0.84 3.83 -1.77
CA VAL A 50 0.37 3.87 -0.96
C VAL A 50 1.53 4.15 -1.90
N ASP A 51 2.24 5.26 -1.66
CA ASP A 51 3.49 5.57 -2.34
C ASP A 51 4.64 5.19 -1.43
N LEU A 52 5.48 4.26 -1.90
CA LEU A 52 6.65 3.84 -1.15
C LEU A 52 7.81 4.84 -1.26
N GLY A 53 7.76 5.77 -2.23
CA GLY A 53 8.74 6.86 -2.36
C GLY A 53 10.15 6.41 -2.73
N ILE A 54 10.32 5.17 -3.21
CA ILE A 54 11.62 4.57 -3.51
C ILE A 54 11.63 3.98 -4.91
N VAL A 55 12.53 4.49 -5.74
CA VAL A 55 12.78 4.02 -7.11
C VAL A 55 13.93 3.01 -7.08
N ASP A 56 13.66 1.79 -6.60
CA ASP A 56 14.60 0.66 -6.68
C ASP A 56 13.95 -0.52 -7.42
N LYS A 57 14.77 -1.28 -8.16
CA LYS A 57 14.37 -2.53 -8.81
C LYS A 57 13.84 -3.57 -7.82
N GLY A 58 14.15 -3.43 -6.52
CA GLY A 58 13.60 -4.27 -5.45
C GLY A 58 12.08 -4.18 -5.29
N LEU A 59 11.44 -3.11 -5.78
CA LEU A 59 10.01 -2.88 -5.63
C LEU A 59 9.13 -3.92 -6.34
N GLU A 60 9.62 -4.49 -7.45
CA GLU A 60 8.90 -5.54 -8.20
C GLU A 60 8.67 -6.81 -7.36
N SER A 61 9.52 -7.03 -6.34
CA SER A 61 9.41 -8.17 -5.42
C SER A 61 8.56 -7.88 -4.18
N CYS A 62 8.14 -6.63 -3.99
CA CYS A 62 7.39 -6.22 -2.81
C CYS A 62 5.92 -6.66 -2.90
N ARG A 63 5.43 -7.23 -1.81
CA ARG A 63 4.01 -7.48 -1.58
C ARG A 63 3.52 -6.50 -0.54
N LEU A 64 2.40 -5.85 -0.84
CA LEU A 64 1.80 -4.84 0.01
C LEU A 64 0.37 -5.25 0.34
N ALA A 65 0.03 -5.22 1.62
CA ALA A 65 -1.33 -5.34 2.10
C ALA A 65 -1.62 -4.20 3.07
N ILE A 66 -2.89 -3.85 3.19
CA ILE A 66 -3.39 -2.91 4.19
C ILE A 66 -4.52 -3.54 4.96
N LYS A 67 -4.61 -3.25 6.26
CA LYS A 67 -5.75 -3.61 7.08
C LYS A 67 -6.59 -2.35 7.32
N VAL A 68 -7.78 -2.35 6.75
CA VAL A 68 -8.74 -1.25 6.88
C VAL A 68 -9.69 -1.57 8.02
N HIS A 69 -9.70 -0.74 9.06
CA HIS A 69 -10.71 -0.81 10.12
C HIS A 69 -11.99 -0.13 9.67
N LEU A 70 -13.09 -0.87 9.65
CA LEU A 70 -14.41 -0.37 9.30
C LEU A 70 -15.22 -0.12 10.58
N PRO A 71 -15.60 1.12 10.87
CA PRO A 71 -16.54 1.38 11.95
C PRO A 71 -17.88 0.72 11.63
N ARG A 72 -18.65 0.35 12.64
CA ARG A 72 -19.96 -0.33 12.52
C ARG A 72 -20.97 0.34 11.57
N GLY A 73 -20.79 1.60 11.20
CA GLY A 73 -21.61 2.26 10.17
C GLY A 73 -21.27 1.91 8.72
N LEU A 74 -20.19 1.18 8.48
CA LEU A 74 -19.71 0.76 7.17
C LEU A 74 -19.54 -0.75 7.11
N TYR A 75 -19.71 -1.33 5.93
CA TYR A 75 -19.35 -2.71 5.66
C TYR A 75 -18.93 -2.89 4.20
N VAL A 76 -18.33 -4.04 3.92
CA VAL A 76 -18.05 -4.53 2.55
C VAL A 76 -19.00 -5.70 2.30
N ASP A 77 -19.74 -5.64 1.20
CA ASP A 77 -20.60 -6.76 0.78
C ASP A 77 -19.71 -7.94 0.32
N PRO A 78 -19.74 -9.11 0.99
CA PRO A 78 -18.91 -10.26 0.62
C PRO A 78 -19.28 -10.84 -0.75
N TYR A 79 -20.52 -10.70 -1.22
CA TYR A 79 -20.93 -11.18 -2.54
C TYR A 79 -20.40 -10.28 -3.64
N GLU A 80 -20.44 -8.97 -3.45
CA GLU A 80 -19.80 -8.01 -4.35
C GLU A 80 -18.28 -8.25 -4.37
N LEU A 81 -17.66 -8.38 -3.21
CA LEU A 81 -16.22 -8.62 -3.10
C LEU A 81 -15.80 -9.89 -3.86
N LYS A 82 -16.56 -10.97 -3.71
CA LYS A 82 -16.33 -12.22 -4.44
C LYS A 82 -16.37 -12.01 -5.97
N SER A 83 -17.33 -11.23 -6.45
CA SER A 83 -17.43 -10.88 -7.88
C SER A 83 -16.20 -10.07 -8.34
N LEU A 84 -15.77 -9.07 -7.56
CA LEU A 84 -14.57 -8.28 -7.89
C LEU A 84 -13.30 -9.13 -7.92
N GLN A 85 -13.18 -10.10 -7.01
CA GLN A 85 -12.06 -11.05 -6.97
C GLN A 85 -12.04 -11.95 -8.20
N GLN A 86 -13.19 -12.47 -8.62
CA GLN A 86 -13.31 -13.29 -9.84
C GLN A 86 -12.86 -12.54 -11.10
N HIS A 87 -13.01 -11.21 -11.12
CA HIS A 87 -12.60 -10.36 -12.23
C HIS A 87 -11.21 -9.71 -12.03
N ASN A 88 -10.46 -10.12 -11.01
CA ASN A 88 -9.14 -9.57 -10.66
C ASN A 88 -9.14 -8.04 -10.43
N LEU A 89 -10.27 -7.46 -10.04
CA LEU A 89 -10.38 -6.00 -9.81
C LEU A 89 -9.90 -5.61 -8.42
N THR A 90 -10.23 -6.42 -7.42
CA THR A 90 -9.86 -6.21 -6.01
C THR A 90 -9.52 -7.56 -5.39
N GLU A 91 -8.50 -7.60 -4.55
CA GLU A 91 -8.15 -8.78 -3.75
C GLU A 91 -8.21 -8.39 -2.28
N ALA A 92 -9.21 -8.89 -1.54
CA ALA A 92 -9.38 -8.57 -0.14
C ALA A 92 -10.05 -9.71 0.64
N LEU A 93 -9.90 -9.67 1.96
CA LEU A 93 -10.49 -10.61 2.91
C LEU A 93 -11.16 -9.82 4.03
N VAL A 94 -12.46 -10.03 4.21
CA VAL A 94 -13.17 -9.52 5.38
C VAL A 94 -12.77 -10.36 6.60
N ILE A 95 -12.31 -9.68 7.65
CA ILE A 95 -11.96 -10.26 8.95
C ILE A 95 -13.15 -10.03 9.88
N ALA A 96 -14.15 -10.89 9.75
CA ALA A 96 -15.35 -10.97 10.58
C ALA A 96 -15.92 -12.38 10.48
N ASP A 97 -16.71 -12.81 11.47
CA ASP A 97 -17.37 -14.13 11.44
C ASP A 97 -18.41 -14.20 10.30
N GLU A 98 -19.28 -13.18 10.22
CA GLU A 98 -20.29 -13.03 9.17
C GLU A 98 -20.60 -11.54 8.96
N VAL A 99 -20.96 -11.16 7.72
CA VAL A 99 -21.44 -9.81 7.40
C VAL A 99 -22.94 -9.86 7.12
N ASP A 100 -23.74 -9.51 8.12
CA ASP A 100 -25.17 -9.25 7.92
C ASP A 100 -25.32 -7.94 7.11
N LEU A 101 -25.96 -8.01 5.94
CA LEU A 101 -26.17 -6.88 5.04
C LEU A 101 -27.31 -5.96 5.51
N GLU A 102 -28.24 -6.49 6.29
CA GLU A 102 -29.48 -5.84 6.70
C GLU A 102 -29.40 -5.27 8.12
N VAL A 103 -28.42 -5.68 8.92
CA VAL A 103 -28.25 -5.14 10.28
C VAL A 103 -28.02 -3.62 10.22
N PRO A 104 -28.77 -2.81 11.01
CA PRO A 104 -28.56 -1.38 11.09
C PRO A 104 -27.31 -1.05 11.93
N GLU A 105 -26.78 0.16 11.77
CA GLU A 105 -25.54 0.59 12.44
C GLU A 105 -25.57 0.40 13.96
N TYR A 106 -26.71 0.68 14.60
CA TYR A 106 -26.83 0.64 16.07
C TYR A 106 -26.88 -0.77 16.66
N LEU A 107 -26.93 -1.81 15.81
CA LEU A 107 -26.82 -3.23 16.18
C LEU A 107 -25.58 -3.90 15.59
N ALA A 108 -24.89 -3.22 14.67
CA ALA A 108 -23.70 -3.73 14.02
C ALA A 108 -22.46 -3.59 14.91
N THR A 109 -21.45 -4.41 14.60
CA THR A 109 -20.11 -4.33 15.19
C THR A 109 -19.11 -3.78 14.19
N ASP A 110 -18.01 -3.25 14.71
CA ASP A 110 -16.85 -2.92 13.88
C ASP A 110 -16.31 -4.18 13.19
N SER A 111 -15.67 -4.00 12.05
CA SER A 111 -15.02 -5.08 11.30
C SER A 111 -13.68 -4.61 10.73
N SER A 112 -12.89 -5.53 10.22
CA SER A 112 -11.65 -5.21 9.51
C SER A 112 -11.61 -5.89 8.16
N VAL A 113 -10.91 -5.30 7.20
CA VAL A 113 -10.71 -5.88 5.88
C VAL A 113 -9.23 -5.81 5.53
N LEU A 114 -8.63 -6.98 5.26
CA LEU A 114 -7.30 -7.05 4.70
C LEU A 114 -7.40 -6.89 3.18
N VAL A 115 -6.71 -5.90 2.62
CA VAL A 115 -6.73 -5.61 1.19
C VAL A 115 -5.32 -5.78 0.63
N TYR A 116 -5.16 -6.65 -0.37
CA TYR A 116 -3.91 -6.83 -1.09
C TYR A 116 -3.81 -5.79 -2.20
N MET A 117 -2.74 -5.00 -2.18
CA MET A 117 -2.59 -3.87 -3.09
C MET A 117 -1.86 -4.31 -4.36
N LYS A 118 -2.25 -3.72 -5.50
CA LYS A 118 -1.61 -3.95 -6.80
C LYS A 118 -0.76 -2.74 -7.19
N PRO A 119 0.34 -2.92 -7.94
CA PRO A 119 1.10 -1.80 -8.49
C PRO A 119 0.21 -0.84 -9.29
N ASP A 120 0.39 0.47 -9.12
CA ASP A 120 -0.31 1.45 -9.92
C ASP A 120 0.41 1.64 -11.26
N PRO A 121 -0.21 1.31 -12.42
CA PRO A 121 0.42 1.51 -13.72
C PRO A 121 0.80 2.97 -14.03
N LYS A 122 0.26 3.94 -13.26
CA LYS A 122 0.53 5.38 -13.45
C LYS A 122 1.68 5.90 -12.59
N CYS A 123 2.19 5.12 -11.63
CA CYS A 123 3.23 5.54 -10.71
C CYS A 123 4.10 4.35 -10.32
N ILE A 124 5.39 4.44 -10.61
CA ILE A 124 6.36 3.34 -10.45
C ILE A 124 6.47 2.91 -8.98
N THR A 125 6.38 3.85 -8.05
CA THR A 125 6.55 3.62 -6.60
C THR A 125 5.24 3.38 -5.85
N CYS A 126 4.11 3.44 -6.56
CA CYS A 126 2.79 3.43 -5.96
C CYS A 126 2.10 2.08 -6.10
N PHE A 127 1.31 1.77 -5.09
CA PHE A 127 0.36 0.68 -5.08
C PHE A 127 -1.03 1.26 -4.87
N LYS A 128 -2.04 0.60 -5.41
CA LYS A 128 -3.44 0.98 -5.23
C LYS A 128 -4.35 -0.21 -5.02
N ALA A 129 -5.45 0.05 -4.35
CA ALA A 129 -6.59 -0.87 -4.25
C ALA A 129 -7.90 -0.08 -4.23
N LEU A 130 -8.96 -0.70 -4.75
CA LEU A 130 -10.33 -0.22 -4.65
C LEU A 130 -11.10 -1.15 -3.71
N LEU A 131 -11.79 -0.60 -2.74
CA LEU A 131 -12.62 -1.35 -1.80
C LEU A 131 -14.06 -0.82 -1.86
N PRO A 132 -15.08 -1.63 -2.23
CA PRO A 132 -16.47 -1.20 -2.21
C PRO A 132 -16.95 -1.08 -0.77
N LEU A 133 -17.49 0.08 -0.41
CA LEU A 133 -18.02 0.38 0.91
C LEU A 133 -19.51 0.65 0.83
N HIS A 134 -20.25 0.08 1.76
CA HIS A 134 -21.67 0.29 1.95
C HIS A 134 -21.93 0.94 3.31
N CYS A 135 -22.74 1.99 3.32
CA CYS A 135 -23.22 2.60 4.55
C CYS A 135 -24.40 1.82 5.11
N ARG A 136 -24.43 1.62 6.43
CA ARG A 136 -25.60 1.07 7.13
C ARG A 136 -26.64 2.15 7.40
N TYR A 137 -27.89 1.73 7.56
CA TYR A 137 -28.93 2.60 8.08
C TYR A 137 -28.68 2.92 9.55
N TYR A 138 -28.77 4.21 9.88
CA TYR A 138 -28.66 4.69 11.25
C TYR A 138 -30.03 4.73 11.93
N ARG A 139 -30.03 4.90 13.27
CA ARG A 139 -31.27 5.07 14.03
C ARG A 139 -32.05 6.28 13.48
N PRO A 140 -33.35 6.12 13.18
CA PRO A 140 -34.20 7.24 12.79
C PRO A 140 -34.13 8.36 13.83
N SER A 141 -34.09 9.60 13.37
CA SER A 141 -34.08 10.78 14.22
C SER A 141 -35.07 11.80 13.70
N GLU A 142 -35.72 12.54 14.61
CA GLU A 142 -36.55 13.69 14.25
C GLU A 142 -35.71 14.86 13.72
N SER A 143 -34.40 14.88 14.02
CA SER A 143 -33.48 15.87 13.47
C SER A 143 -33.17 15.55 12.01
N ASN A 144 -33.44 16.48 11.10
CA ASN A 144 -33.06 16.34 9.69
C ASN A 144 -31.54 16.60 9.54
N GLY A 145 -30.73 15.56 9.71
CA GLY A 145 -29.26 15.68 9.79
C GLY A 145 -28.53 14.54 9.09
N LYS A 146 -27.26 14.79 8.74
CA LYS A 146 -26.32 13.77 8.26
C LYS A 146 -25.46 13.33 9.42
N ILE A 147 -25.19 12.03 9.53
CA ILE A 147 -24.26 11.50 10.52
C ILE A 147 -22.90 11.30 9.84
N PRO A 148 -21.82 11.92 10.35
CA PRO A 148 -20.49 11.70 9.81
C PRO A 148 -20.00 10.31 10.20
N VAL A 149 -19.34 9.64 9.25
CA VAL A 149 -18.64 8.38 9.50
C VAL A 149 -17.16 8.61 9.26
N VAL A 150 -16.34 8.37 10.27
CA VAL A 150 -14.90 8.61 10.22
C VAL A 150 -14.19 7.31 9.91
N LEU A 151 -13.52 7.26 8.76
CA LEU A 151 -12.63 6.17 8.39
C LEU A 151 -11.21 6.51 8.86
N GLN A 152 -10.58 5.58 9.59
CA GLN A 152 -9.22 5.77 10.09
C GLN A 152 -8.19 5.45 8.99
N ASN A 153 -6.97 5.91 9.22
CA ASN A 153 -5.83 5.45 8.43
C ASN A 153 -5.68 3.93 8.62
N PRO A 154 -5.40 3.17 7.55
CA PRO A 154 -5.26 1.73 7.65
C PRO A 154 -3.86 1.37 8.14
N GLU A 155 -3.71 0.14 8.62
CA GLU A 155 -2.41 -0.41 8.98
C GLU A 155 -1.73 -0.90 7.70
N ILE A 156 -0.45 -0.60 7.51
CA ILE A 156 0.31 -0.97 6.29
C ILE A 156 1.22 -2.16 6.61
N MET A 157 1.15 -3.19 5.77
CA MET A 157 1.95 -4.41 5.89
C MET A 157 2.77 -4.58 4.61
N ILE A 158 4.10 -4.50 4.73
CA ILE A 158 5.02 -4.54 3.59
C ILE A 158 5.95 -5.72 3.74
N HIS A 159 6.07 -6.52 2.69
CA HIS A 159 7.05 -7.59 2.59
C HIS A 159 7.86 -7.44 1.30
N CYS A 160 9.17 -7.21 1.42
CA CYS A 160 10.10 -7.06 0.30
C CYS A 160 11.32 -7.96 0.53
N GLN A 161 11.93 -8.48 -0.54
CA GLN A 161 13.15 -9.31 -0.43
C GLN A 161 14.37 -8.52 0.08
N LYS A 162 14.42 -7.22 -0.20
CA LYS A 162 15.42 -6.29 0.32
C LYS A 162 14.74 -5.33 1.26
N THR A 163 15.43 -4.94 2.33
CA THR A 163 14.98 -3.86 3.20
C THR A 163 15.03 -2.55 2.42
N VAL A 164 13.86 -2.06 2.02
CA VAL A 164 13.76 -0.86 1.18
C VAL A 164 13.63 0.40 2.05
N PHE A 165 13.13 0.31 3.28
CA PHE A 165 12.79 1.48 4.10
C PHE A 165 13.72 1.71 5.28
N SER A 166 13.79 2.97 5.73
CA SER A 166 14.40 3.31 7.00
C SER A 166 13.59 2.71 8.15
N VAL A 167 14.26 2.01 9.06
CA VAL A 167 13.64 1.37 10.26
C VAL A 167 12.84 2.37 11.09
N ASN A 168 13.22 3.65 11.05
CA ASN A 168 12.54 4.75 11.74
C ASN A 168 11.11 5.02 11.25
N CYS A 169 10.74 4.55 10.05
CA CYS A 169 9.40 4.70 9.49
C CYS A 169 8.43 3.58 9.96
N LEU A 170 8.96 2.48 10.48
CA LEU A 170 8.18 1.33 10.92
C LEU A 170 8.06 1.37 12.44
N LYS A 171 6.84 1.54 12.95
CA LYS A 171 6.52 1.04 14.29
C LYS A 171 6.45 -0.49 14.16
N GLU A 172 7.59 -1.14 14.32
CA GLU A 172 7.69 -2.59 14.17
C GLU A 172 6.80 -3.28 15.21
N THR A 173 5.68 -3.80 14.73
CA THR A 173 4.96 -4.91 15.37
C THR A 173 4.99 -6.02 14.34
N GLU A 174 5.90 -6.97 14.51
CA GLU A 174 5.92 -8.20 13.72
C GLU A 174 4.56 -8.87 13.90
N THR A 175 3.83 -9.02 12.80
CA THR A 175 2.48 -9.62 12.79
C THR A 175 2.44 -10.70 11.72
N GLU A 176 1.89 -11.86 12.08
CA GLU A 176 1.67 -12.93 11.11
C GLU A 176 0.69 -12.43 10.04
N ALA A 177 1.09 -12.53 8.77
CA ALA A 177 0.21 -12.20 7.66
C ALA A 177 -0.99 -13.17 7.66
N PRO A 178 -2.24 -12.70 7.55
CA PRO A 178 -3.40 -13.58 7.47
C PRO A 178 -3.23 -14.53 6.28
N CYS A 179 -3.55 -15.81 6.48
CA CYS A 179 -3.45 -16.81 5.42
C CYS A 179 -4.20 -16.34 4.17
N SER A 180 -3.55 -16.40 3.00
CA SER A 180 -4.24 -16.12 1.75
C SER A 180 -5.33 -17.17 1.51
N GLN A 181 -6.42 -16.77 0.84
CA GLN A 181 -7.55 -17.65 0.52
C GLN A 181 -7.13 -18.93 -0.23
N ASN A 182 -5.94 -18.93 -0.85
CA ASN A 182 -5.39 -20.10 -1.54
C ASN A 182 -4.89 -21.22 -0.61
N ASN A 183 -4.88 -21.00 0.72
CA ASN A 183 -4.49 -22.00 1.72
C ASN A 183 -5.67 -22.54 2.55
N LEU A 184 -6.91 -22.14 2.21
CA LEU A 184 -8.14 -22.72 2.75
C LEU A 184 -8.62 -23.82 1.77
N ALA A 185 -7.86 -24.90 1.68
CA ALA A 185 -8.20 -26.11 0.95
C ALA A 185 -8.14 -27.31 1.89
#